data_AF-A0A1J3CWF6-F1
#
_entry.id   AF-A0A1J3CWF6-F1
#
_cell.length_a   1.000
_cell.length_b   1.000
_cell.length_c   1.000
_cell.angle_alpha   90.00
_cell.angle_beta   90.00
_cell.angle_gamma   90.00
#
_symmetry.space_group_name_H-M   'P 1'
#
loop_
_entity.id
_entity.type
_entity.pdbx_description
1 polymer ?
#
loop_
_entity_poly.entity_id
_entity_poly.type
_entity_poly.pdbx_seq_one_letter_code
_entity_poly.pdbx_strand_id
1 'polypeptide(L)'
;KDGVCNLAHDHIPLDLTVEILTRLPAKSLKRFQCVSKEWLSTIRNQAFIDSFSSISQTRPRFLVAVRNDENLVFLLSSSHSERKVSSLPTPGWFV
;
A
#
# COMPACT_ATOMS: atom_id res chain seq x y z
N LYS A 1 -23.64 5.62 -43.06
CA LYS A 1 -22.30 4.98 -43.05
C LYS A 1 -21.49 5.47 -41.85
N ASP A 2 -22.15 5.48 -40.69
CA ASP A 2 -21.81 4.66 -39.52
C ASP A 2 -20.33 4.73 -39.14
N GLY A 3 -20.03 5.77 -38.37
CA GLY A 3 -18.83 5.87 -37.57
C GLY A 3 -18.79 4.74 -36.56
N VAL A 4 -18.06 3.68 -36.91
CA VAL A 4 -17.47 2.77 -35.94
C VAL A 4 -15.97 3.02 -36.03
N CYS A 5 -15.53 4.08 -35.35
CA CYS A 5 -14.14 4.17 -34.95
C CYS A 5 -13.92 2.96 -34.05
N ASN A 6 -13.19 1.96 -34.54
CA ASN A 6 -12.75 0.82 -33.74
C ASN A 6 -11.96 1.36 -32.55
N LEU A 7 -12.64 1.58 -31.42
CA LEU A 7 -12.07 1.90 -30.11
C LEU A 7 -11.45 0.60 -29.57
N ALA A 8 -10.47 0.07 -30.30
CA ALA A 8 -9.70 -1.09 -29.89
C ALA A 8 -8.79 -0.67 -28.74
N HIS A 9 -9.41 -0.53 -27.57
CA HIS A 9 -8.89 -0.95 -26.29
C HIS A 9 -7.44 -0.56 -25.99
N ASP A 10 -7.17 0.74 -25.91
CA ASP A 10 -6.02 1.31 -25.17
C ASP A 10 -6.23 1.19 -23.64
N HIS A 11 -6.89 0.12 -23.17
CA HIS A 11 -7.12 -0.14 -21.76
C HIS A 11 -6.30 -1.37 -21.37
N ILE A 12 -5.49 -1.22 -20.31
CA ILE A 12 -4.83 -2.36 -19.68
C ILE A 12 -5.95 -3.26 -19.15
N PRO A 13 -5.95 -4.56 -19.48
CA PRO A 13 -6.96 -5.48 -18.98
C PRO A 13 -6.97 -5.48 -17.45
N LEU A 14 -8.17 -5.64 -16.87
CA LEU A 14 -8.40 -5.54 -15.42
C LEU A 14 -7.47 -6.44 -14.61
N ASP A 15 -7.21 -7.65 -15.11
CA ASP A 15 -6.33 -8.64 -14.47
C ASP A 15 -4.90 -8.11 -14.27
N LEU A 16 -4.32 -7.52 -15.32
CA LEU A 16 -3.00 -6.89 -15.24
C LEU A 16 -3.00 -5.67 -14.31
N THR A 17 -4.09 -4.89 -14.31
CA THR A 17 -4.23 -3.77 -13.38
C THR A 17 -4.20 -4.25 -11.92
N VAL A 18 -4.93 -5.33 -11.60
CA VAL A 18 -4.92 -5.95 -10.27
C VAL A 18 -3.53 -6.46 -9.90
N GLU A 19 -2.83 -7.11 -10.83
CA GLU A 19 -1.47 -7.61 -10.58
C GLU A 19 -0.47 -6.46 -10.30
N ILE A 20 -0.55 -5.37 -11.07
CA ILE A 20 0.29 -4.19 -10.85
C ILE A 20 0.00 -3.57 -9.48
N LEU A 21 -1.28 -3.35 -9.18
CA LEU A 21 -1.72 -2.75 -7.92
C LEU A 21 -1.34 -3.61 -6.70
N THR A 22 -1.41 -4.94 -6.80
CA THR A 22 -1.06 -5.84 -5.69
C THR A 22 0.45 -5.87 -5.38
N ARG A 23 1.31 -5.54 -6.35
CA ARG A 23 2.77 -5.46 -6.16
C ARG A 23 3.22 -4.18 -5.45
N LEU A 24 2.38 -3.14 -5.45
CA LEU A 24 2.70 -1.81 -4.92
C LEU A 24 2.44 -1.69 -3.41
N PRO A 25 3.24 -0.91 -2.66
CA PRO A 25 2.95 -0.65 -1.26
C PRO A 25 1.69 0.23 -1.10
N ALA A 26 0.96 0.05 0.01
CA ALA A 26 -0.30 0.75 0.28
C ALA A 26 -0.20 2.28 0.21
N LYS A 27 0.94 2.86 0.60
CA LYS A 27 1.19 4.30 0.50
C LYS A 27 1.15 4.80 -0.96
N SER A 28 1.69 4.01 -1.89
CA SER A 28 1.69 4.35 -3.31
C SER A 28 0.31 4.10 -3.94
N LEU A 29 -0.39 3.04 -3.53
CA LEU A 29 -1.77 2.76 -3.97
C LEU A 29 -2.72 3.94 -3.79
N LYS A 30 -2.56 4.70 -2.70
CA LYS A 30 -3.38 5.88 -2.43
C LYS A 30 -3.25 6.96 -3.52
N ARG A 31 -2.09 7.08 -4.17
CA ARG A 31 -1.85 8.03 -5.26
C ARG A 31 -2.45 7.53 -6.59
N PHE A 32 -2.49 6.21 -6.77
CA PHE A 32 -3.01 5.56 -7.98
C PHE A 32 -4.54 5.60 -8.10
N GLN A 33 -5.24 5.93 -7.02
CA GLN A 33 -6.70 6.18 -7.03
C GLN A 33 -7.10 7.32 -7.98
N CYS A 34 -6.19 8.23 -8.30
CA CYS A 34 -6.47 9.40 -9.14
C CYS A 34 -6.24 9.14 -10.65
N VAL A 35 -5.74 7.96 -11.03
CA VAL A 35 -5.35 7.66 -12.43
C VAL A 35 -6.58 7.44 -13.30
N SER A 36 -7.54 6.64 -12.83
CA SER A 36 -8.78 6.38 -13.55
C SER A 36 -9.88 5.92 -12.59
N LYS A 37 -11.13 6.01 -13.06
CA LYS A 37 -12.30 5.49 -12.31
C LYS A 37 -12.20 3.98 -12.09
N GLU A 38 -11.61 3.26 -13.04
CA GLU A 38 -11.42 1.80 -12.98
C GLU A 38 -10.40 1.41 -11.92
N TRP A 39 -9.28 2.14 -11.84
CA TRP A 39 -8.26 1.94 -10.80
C TRP A 39 -8.81 2.28 -9.41
N LEU A 40 -9.56 3.38 -9.29
CA LEU A 40 -10.25 3.73 -8.05
C LEU A 40 -11.21 2.62 -7.60
N SER A 41 -12.03 2.10 -8.52
CA SER A 41 -12.99 1.03 -8.23
C SER A 41 -12.27 -0.25 -7.79
N THR A 42 -11.18 -0.60 -8.46
CA THR A 42 -10.36 -1.77 -8.14
C THR A 42 -9.74 -1.64 -6.74
N ILE A 43 -9.13 -0.49 -6.43
CA ILE A 43 -8.48 -0.25 -5.12
C ILE A 43 -9.50 -0.25 -3.97
N ARG A 44 -10.75 0.19 -4.21
CA ARG A 44 -11.82 0.20 -3.21
C ARG A 44 -12.58 -1.12 -3.10
N ASN A 45 -12.33 -2.08 -3.98
CA ASN A 45 -12.98 -3.38 -3.96
C ASN A 45 -12.48 -4.22 -2.77
N GLN A 46 -13.40 -4.81 -2.01
CA GLN A 46 -13.05 -5.65 -0.86
C GLN A 46 -12.22 -6.88 -1.27
N ALA A 47 -12.53 -7.51 -2.40
CA ALA A 47 -11.76 -8.66 -2.91
C ALA A 47 -10.30 -8.29 -3.21
N PHE A 48 -10.06 -7.06 -3.69
CA PHE A 48 -8.71 -6.53 -3.87
C PHE A 48 -8.03 -6.30 -2.53
N ILE A 49 -8.74 -5.73 -1.55
CA ILE A 49 -8.19 -5.48 -0.20
C ILE A 49 -7.80 -6.80 0.49
N ASP A 50 -8.64 -7.83 0.38
CA ASP A 50 -8.41 -9.13 1.01
C ASP A 50 -7.21 -9.86 0.38
N SER A 51 -7.13 -9.87 -0.96
CA SER A 51 -5.98 -10.43 -1.69
C SER A 51 -4.70 -9.64 -1.42
N PHE A 52 -4.76 -8.31 -1.42
CA PHE A 52 -3.65 -7.44 -1.06
C PHE A 52 -3.17 -7.70 0.37
N SER A 53 -4.09 -7.85 1.33
CA SER A 53 -3.78 -8.16 2.72
C SER A 53 -3.08 -9.52 2.86
N SER A 54 -3.59 -10.55 2.20
CA SER A 54 -2.98 -11.89 2.18
C SER A 54 -1.54 -11.88 1.63
N ILE A 55 -1.32 -11.18 0.51
CA ILE A 55 0.01 -10.99 -0.09
C ILE A 55 0.92 -10.18 0.83
N SER A 56 0.37 -9.16 1.50
CA SER A 56 1.12 -8.29 2.41
C SER A 56 1.61 -9.03 3.65
N GLN A 57 0.88 -10.06 4.11
CA GLN A 57 1.22 -10.91 5.25
C GLN A 57 2.32 -11.94 4.92
N THR A 58 2.41 -12.38 3.66
CA THR A 58 3.42 -13.33 3.19
C THR A 58 4.73 -12.65 2.78
N ARG A 59 4.77 -11.32 2.66
CA ARG A 59 6.02 -10.59 2.44
C ARG A 59 6.96 -10.76 3.65
N PRO A 60 8.21 -11.21 3.46
CA PRO A 60 9.17 -11.31 4.55
C PRO A 60 9.41 -9.93 5.17
N ARG A 61 8.89 -9.76 6.39
CA ARG A 61 9.08 -8.55 7.19
C ARG A 61 10.40 -8.67 7.91
N PHE A 62 11.45 -8.06 7.37
CA PHE A 62 12.65 -7.85 8.15
C PHE A 62 12.49 -6.60 9.02
N LEU A 63 12.85 -6.72 10.29
CA LEU A 63 12.98 -5.62 11.24
C LEU A 63 14.47 -5.41 11.46
N VAL A 64 14.99 -4.26 11.03
CA VAL A 64 16.36 -3.86 11.38
C VAL A 64 16.28 -2.86 12.51
N ALA A 65 16.86 -3.20 13.65
CA ALA A 65 17.08 -2.26 14.73
C ALA A 65 18.53 -1.77 14.66
N VAL A 66 18.72 -0.49 14.40
CA VAL A 66 20.02 0.18 14.43
C VAL A 66 20.12 0.93 15.74
N ARG A 67 21.13 0.59 16.56
CA ARG A 67 21.40 1.28 17.83
C ARG A 67 22.61 2.21 17.64
N ASN A 68 22.41 3.48 17.93
CA ASN A 68 23.48 4.43 18.24
C ASN A 68 23.53 4.63 19.77
N ASP A 69 24.63 5.17 20.30
CA ASP A 69 24.95 5.26 21.74
C ASP A 69 23.77 5.66 22.65
N GLU A 70 22.83 6.47 22.17
CA GLU A 70 21.63 6.90 22.91
C GLU A 70 20.31 6.71 22.17
N ASN A 71 20.31 6.08 20.98
CA ASN A 71 19.10 6.00 20.16
C ASN A 71 18.93 4.64 19.47
N LEU A 72 17.67 4.19 19.36
CA LEU A 72 17.32 2.94 18.71
C LEU A 72 16.36 3.22 17.55
N VAL A 73 16.84 3.04 16.33
CA VAL A 73 16.09 3.28 15.10
C VAL A 73 15.60 1.95 14.54
N PHE A 74 14.29 1.82 14.34
CA PHE A 74 13.69 0.62 13.75
C PHE A 74 13.35 0.87 12.27
N LEU A 75 13.99 0.14 11.36
CA LEU A 75 13.63 0.09 9.95
C LEU A 75 12.72 -1.11 9.72
N LEU A 76 11.44 -0.83 9.44
CA LEU A 76 10.44 -1.83 9.10
C LEU A 76 10.28 -1.88 7.58
N SER A 77 10.55 -3.03 6.98
CA SER A 77 10.09 -3.33 5.61
C SER A 77 8.56 -3.44 5.66
N SER A 78 7.88 -2.33 5.38
CA SER A 78 6.46 -2.17 5.66
C SER A 78 5.58 -3.01 4.74
N SER A 79 4.68 -3.79 5.35
CA SER A 79 3.32 -4.00 4.88
C SER A 79 2.37 -3.63 6.02
N HIS A 80 1.66 -2.53 5.82
CA HIS A 80 0.55 -1.95 6.58
C HIS A 80 0.42 -2.31 8.09
N SER A 81 0.82 -1.36 8.94
CA SER A 81 -0.15 -0.69 9.82
C SER A 81 0.43 0.68 10.15
N GLU A 82 -0.32 1.75 9.87
CA GLU A 82 -0.01 3.07 10.39
C GLU A 82 -0.24 3.02 11.91
N ARG A 83 0.74 2.53 12.66
CA ARG A 83 0.81 2.85 14.08
C ARG A 83 1.09 4.34 14.16
N LYS A 84 0.06 5.14 14.45
CA LYS A 84 0.26 6.41 15.13
C LYS A 84 1.15 6.08 16.33
N VAL A 85 2.41 6.52 16.28
CA VAL A 85 3.20 6.67 17.49
C VAL A 85 2.51 7.83 18.21
N SER A 86 1.49 7.51 19.01
CA SER A 86 1.12 8.38 20.11
C SER A 86 2.36 8.44 20.98
N SER A 87 3.03 9.59 20.96
CA SER A 87 4.14 9.92 21.84
C SER A 87 3.84 9.36 23.23
N LEU A 88 4.68 8.44 23.69
CA LEU A 88 4.61 7.97 25.08
C LEU A 88 4.77 9.21 25.97
N PRO A 89 3.89 9.44 26.96
CA PRO A 89 4.19 10.43 27.97
C PRO A 89 5.42 9.91 28.71
N THR A 90 6.49 10.71 28.70
CA THR A 90 7.62 10.53 29.62
C THR A 90 7.06 10.40 31.03
N PRO A 91 7.34 9.32 31.77
CA PRO A 91 6.96 9.24 33.17
C PRO A 91 7.81 10.26 33.94
N GLY A 92 7.21 11.41 34.24
CA GLY A 92 7.76 12.41 35.17
C GLY A 92 7.66 11.91 36.61
N TRP A 93 8.39 10.85 36.93
CA TRP A 93 8.63 10.43 38.31
C TRP A 93 10.09 10.00 38.48
N PHE A 94 11.00 10.95 38.37
CA PHE A 94 12.18 10.91 39.24
C PHE A 94 12.33 12.31 39.82
N VAL A 95 12.28 12.32 41.16
CA VAL A 95 12.79 13.30 42.13
C VAL A 95 13.66 14.41 41.55
#